data_AF-A0A1W9U5Q8-F1
#
_entry.id   AF-A0A1W9U5Q8-F1
#
_cell.length_a   1.000
_cell.length_b   1.000
_cell.length_c   1.000
_cell.angle_alpha   90.00
_cell.angle_beta   90.00
_cell.angle_gamma   90.00
#
_symmetry.space_group_name_H-M   'P 1'
#
loop_
_entity.id
_entity.type
_entity.pdbx_description
1 polymer ?
#
loop_
_entity_poly.entity_id
_entity_poly.type
_entity_poly.pdbx_seq_one_letter_code
_entity_poly.pdbx_strand_id
1 'polypeptide(L)'
;MEKVTQLDTFRSVSKGVGRFNVQGKRLLIPQMNQFNSQLLAGVFKSFGVNAKAMETYEGLDLGKKYTSGKECFPCIVTLGDILLFMKKERERLGESFNPENYIYFMPDADGPCRFGMYNKFHRIILDSIPGLDKVKISELNSDDAYDLKGLIPKENLI
;
A
#
# COMPACT_ATOMS: atom_id res chain seq x y z
N MET A 1 15.39 14.70 -3.02
CA MET A 1 14.74 13.52 -3.61
C MET A 1 14.93 13.39 -5.13
N GLU A 2 14.99 14.50 -5.89
CA GLU A 2 15.15 14.49 -7.37
C GLU A 2 16.36 13.72 -7.93
N LYS A 3 17.48 13.64 -7.19
CA LYS A 3 18.69 12.96 -7.67
C LYS A 3 18.62 11.44 -7.64
N VAL A 4 17.72 10.84 -6.85
CA VAL A 4 17.58 9.36 -6.74
C VAL A 4 16.63 8.81 -7.81
N THR A 5 15.70 9.63 -8.31
CA THR A 5 14.72 9.25 -9.34
C THR A 5 15.31 9.02 -10.73
N GLN A 6 16.57 9.43 -10.97
CA GLN A 6 17.26 9.27 -12.25
C GLN A 6 18.06 7.96 -12.39
N LEU A 7 18.08 7.12 -11.36
CA LEU A 7 18.66 5.79 -11.44
C LEU A 7 17.60 4.80 -11.94
N ASP A 8 17.79 4.22 -13.12
CA ASP A 8 16.88 3.23 -13.72
C ASP A 8 16.55 2.07 -12.75
N THR A 9 17.48 1.74 -11.85
CA THR A 9 17.34 0.71 -10.82
C THR A 9 16.16 0.95 -9.86
N PHE A 10 15.79 2.20 -9.57
CA PHE A 10 14.70 2.54 -8.64
C PHE A 10 13.43 3.01 -9.34
N ARG A 11 13.37 2.91 -10.67
CA ARG A 11 12.26 3.40 -11.47
C ARG A 11 10.92 2.74 -11.13
N SER A 12 10.93 1.47 -10.72
CA SER A 12 9.71 0.78 -10.30
C SER A 12 9.14 1.37 -9.01
N VAL A 13 10.02 1.61 -8.02
CA VAL A 13 9.64 2.21 -6.75
C VAL A 13 9.08 3.61 -6.97
N SER A 14 9.77 4.46 -7.74
CA SER A 14 9.32 5.83 -7.99
C SER A 14 8.01 5.95 -8.78
N LYS A 15 7.67 4.94 -9.59
CA LYS A 15 6.38 4.89 -10.32
C LYS A 15 5.28 4.17 -9.56
N GLY A 16 5.62 3.29 -8.63
CA GLY A 16 4.69 2.40 -7.93
C GLY A 16 4.36 2.83 -6.51
N VAL A 17 5.21 3.65 -5.89
CA VAL A 17 5.05 4.19 -4.54
C VAL A 17 4.98 5.72 -4.61
N GLY A 18 4.02 6.33 -3.92
CA GLY A 18 3.89 7.78 -3.89
C GLY A 18 2.47 8.23 -3.53
N ARG A 19 2.00 9.33 -4.11
CA ARG A 19 0.62 9.81 -3.92
C ARG A 19 -0.17 9.65 -5.20
N PHE A 20 -1.18 8.80 -5.14
CA PHE A 20 -2.02 8.47 -6.29
C PHE A 20 -3.47 8.81 -5.98
N ASN A 21 -4.20 9.31 -6.97
CA ASN A 21 -5.62 9.59 -6.80
C ASN A 21 -6.37 8.29 -6.45
N VAL A 22 -6.98 8.25 -5.27
CA VAL A 22 -7.71 7.07 -4.77
C VAL A 22 -9.17 7.01 -5.23
N GLN A 23 -9.69 8.06 -5.87
CA GLN A 23 -11.06 8.09 -6.36
C GLN A 23 -11.32 7.05 -7.46
N GLY A 24 -12.48 6.38 -7.37
CA GLY A 24 -12.84 5.30 -8.30
C GLY A 24 -12.01 4.01 -8.14
N LYS A 25 -11.11 3.95 -7.14
CA LYS A 25 -10.29 2.78 -6.81
C LYS A 25 -10.68 2.21 -5.45
N ARG A 26 -10.27 0.97 -5.19
CA ARG A 26 -10.40 0.35 -3.86
C ARG A 26 -9.12 0.60 -3.08
N LEU A 27 -9.21 1.43 -2.04
CA LEU A 27 -8.10 1.74 -1.14
C LEU A 27 -8.02 0.69 -0.03
N LEU A 28 -6.88 0.00 0.05
CA LEU A 28 -6.63 -1.09 0.99
C LEU A 28 -5.74 -0.60 2.12
N ILE A 29 -6.23 -0.65 3.35
CA ILE A 29 -5.51 -0.18 4.53
C ILE A 29 -5.07 -1.41 5.34
N PRO A 30 -3.78 -1.55 5.66
CA PRO A 30 -3.30 -2.64 6.50
C PRO A 30 -3.85 -2.47 7.92
N GLN A 31 -4.37 -3.55 8.51
CA GLN A 31 -4.87 -3.50 9.88
C GLN A 31 -3.72 -3.65 10.89
N MET A 32 -2.94 -2.58 11.08
CA MET A 32 -1.88 -2.54 12.11
C MET A 32 -2.47 -2.41 13.53
N ASN A 33 -3.63 -1.77 13.63
CA ASN A 33 -4.46 -1.71 14.82
C ASN A 33 -5.94 -1.72 14.40
N GLN A 34 -6.77 -2.50 15.07
CA GLN A 34 -8.17 -2.68 14.67
C GLN A 34 -8.95 -1.35 14.63
N PHE A 35 -8.88 -0.54 15.69
CA PHE A 35 -9.63 0.71 15.78
C PHE A 35 -9.07 1.78 14.84
N ASN A 36 -7.75 1.99 14.85
CA ASN A 36 -7.14 3.06 14.06
C ASN A 36 -7.27 2.83 12.56
N SER A 37 -7.20 1.57 12.11
CA SER A 37 -7.33 1.24 10.69
C SER A 37 -8.77 1.43 10.20
N GLN A 38 -9.76 1.13 11.04
CA GLN A 38 -11.17 1.40 10.75
C GLN A 38 -11.48 2.90 10.79
N LEU A 39 -10.89 3.64 11.73
CA LEU A 39 -10.98 5.10 11.78
C LEU A 39 -10.46 5.72 10.47
N LEU A 40 -9.26 5.32 10.04
CA LEU A 40 -8.67 5.80 8.79
C LEU A 40 -9.54 5.44 7.57
N ALA A 41 -10.05 4.20 7.51
CA ALA A 41 -10.97 3.79 6.45
C ALA A 41 -12.27 4.61 6.47
N GLY A 42 -12.80 4.94 7.64
CA GLY A 42 -13.98 5.77 7.83
C GLY A 42 -13.79 7.19 7.30
N VAL A 43 -12.64 7.80 7.59
CA VAL A 43 -12.28 9.13 7.06
C VAL A 43 -12.19 9.10 5.54
N PHE A 44 -11.49 8.14 4.93
CA PHE A 44 -11.46 8.05 3.47
C PHE A 44 -12.86 7.87 2.85
N LYS A 45 -13.73 7.09 3.49
CA LYS A 45 -15.13 6.93 3.05
C LYS A 45 -15.93 8.22 3.13
N SER A 46 -15.70 9.10 4.11
CA SER A 46 -16.38 10.39 4.16
C SER A 46 -16.01 11.30 2.98
N PHE A 47 -14.87 11.06 2.34
CA PHE A 47 -14.46 11.70 1.08
C PHE A 47 -14.87 10.91 -0.19
N GLY A 48 -15.78 9.94 -0.07
CA GLY A 48 -16.29 9.15 -1.20
C GLY A 48 -15.35 8.05 -1.70
N VAL A 49 -14.25 7.77 -0.99
CA VAL A 49 -13.28 6.74 -1.37
C VAL A 49 -13.76 5.36 -0.92
N ASN A 50 -13.68 4.36 -1.81
CA ASN A 50 -13.93 2.96 -1.45
C ASN A 50 -12.75 2.38 -0.64
N ALA A 51 -12.67 2.76 0.63
CA ALA A 51 -11.61 2.31 1.54
C ALA A 51 -12.02 1.07 2.36
N LYS A 52 -11.10 0.12 2.54
CA LYS A 52 -11.26 -1.07 3.38
C LYS A 52 -10.01 -1.30 4.22
N ALA A 53 -10.17 -1.38 5.54
CA ALA A 53 -9.19 -2.05 6.38
C ALA A 53 -9.23 -3.56 6.10
N MET A 54 -8.08 -4.11 5.72
CA MET A 54 -7.94 -5.53 5.38
C MET A 54 -8.00 -6.40 6.64
N GLU A 55 -8.43 -7.66 6.48
CA GLU A 55 -8.18 -8.69 7.48
C GLU A 55 -6.67 -8.84 7.67
N THR A 56 -6.24 -9.11 8.89
CA THR A 56 -4.82 -9.25 9.24
C THR A 56 -4.53 -10.60 9.85
N TYR A 57 -3.25 -11.00 9.86
CA TYR A 57 -2.72 -12.26 10.38
C TYR A 57 -3.12 -13.52 9.63
N GLU A 58 -4.14 -13.49 8.76
CA GLU A 58 -4.49 -14.63 7.92
C GLU A 58 -3.43 -14.94 6.85
N GLY A 59 -2.66 -13.92 6.43
CA GLY A 59 -1.65 -14.03 5.38
C GLY A 59 -0.23 -14.33 5.87
N LEU A 60 -0.03 -14.62 7.16
CA LEU A 60 1.31 -14.66 7.77
C LEU A 60 2.27 -15.63 7.07
N ASP A 61 1.81 -16.83 6.72
CA ASP A 61 2.66 -17.83 6.05
C ASP A 61 3.07 -17.38 4.64
N LEU A 62 2.21 -16.63 3.96
CA LEU A 62 2.53 -16.02 2.68
C LEU A 62 3.55 -14.89 2.84
N GLY A 63 3.40 -14.06 3.88
CA GLY A 63 4.40 -13.04 4.22
C GLY A 63 5.78 -13.66 4.47
N LYS A 64 5.83 -14.71 5.31
CA LYS A 64 7.07 -15.46 5.62
C LYS A 64 7.76 -15.98 4.36
N LYS A 65 7.01 -16.49 3.38
CA LYS A 65 7.55 -17.03 2.11
C LYS A 65 8.39 -16.02 1.32
N TYR A 66 8.08 -14.72 1.41
CA TYR A 66 8.76 -13.65 0.67
C TYR A 66 9.74 -12.84 1.52
N THR A 67 10.01 -13.29 2.75
CA THR A 67 10.85 -12.57 3.71
C THR A 67 11.98 -13.47 4.23
N SER A 68 13.06 -12.85 4.69
CA SER A 68 14.22 -13.58 5.23
C SER A 68 14.16 -13.79 6.74
N GLY A 69 13.20 -13.16 7.42
CA GLY A 69 13.11 -13.11 8.89
C GLY A 69 13.98 -12.03 9.53
N LYS A 70 14.70 -11.24 8.72
CA LYS A 70 15.49 -10.08 9.18
C LYS A 70 14.66 -8.78 9.20
N GLU A 71 13.51 -8.81 8.53
CA GLU A 71 12.53 -7.74 8.48
C GLU A 71 11.81 -7.61 9.83
N CYS A 72 11.30 -6.42 10.14
CA CYS A 72 10.46 -6.23 11.30
C CYS A 72 9.18 -7.08 11.18
N PHE A 73 8.74 -7.72 12.25
CA PHE A 73 7.56 -8.60 12.24
C PHE A 73 6.30 -7.93 11.63
N PRO A 74 5.98 -6.65 11.91
CA PRO A 74 4.85 -5.98 11.26
C PRO A 74 4.98 -5.87 9.73
N CYS A 75 6.21 -5.80 9.18
CA CYS A 75 6.44 -5.82 7.73
C CYS A 75 6.00 -7.15 7.11
N ILE A 76 6.33 -8.25 7.79
CA ILE A 76 5.99 -9.62 7.38
C ILE A 76 4.47 -9.82 7.41
N VAL A 77 3.82 -9.39 8.49
CA VAL A 77 2.36 -9.48 8.65
C VAL A 77 1.66 -8.69 7.55
N THR A 78 1.97 -7.40 7.41
CA THR A 78 1.30 -6.52 6.44
C THR A 78 1.58 -6.91 4.99
N LEU A 79 2.75 -7.46 4.68
CA LEU A 79 3.04 -8.07 3.38
C LEU A 79 2.15 -9.29 3.14
N GLY A 80 2.04 -10.18 4.12
CA GLY A 80 1.18 -11.35 4.03
C GLY A 80 -0.28 -10.98 3.77
N ASP A 81 -0.78 -9.97 4.48
CA ASP A 81 -2.16 -9.50 4.37
C ASP A 81 -2.49 -8.99 2.96
N ILE A 82 -1.64 -8.13 2.38
CA ILE A 82 -1.87 -7.62 1.01
C ILE A 82 -1.76 -8.73 -0.03
N LEU A 83 -0.80 -9.66 0.12
CA LEU A 83 -0.64 -10.76 -0.82
C LEU A 83 -1.83 -11.73 -0.77
N LEU A 84 -2.31 -12.06 0.43
CA LEU A 84 -3.48 -12.92 0.60
C LEU A 84 -4.73 -12.24 0.06
N PHE A 85 -4.92 -10.94 0.32
CA PHE A 85 -6.03 -10.18 -0.21
C PHE A 85 -6.04 -10.20 -1.74
N MET A 86 -4.90 -9.95 -2.38
CA MET A 86 -4.79 -9.97 -3.84
C MET A 86 -5.06 -11.35 -4.43
N LYS A 87 -4.60 -12.42 -3.75
CA LYS A 87 -4.90 -13.79 -4.14
C LYS A 87 -6.42 -14.06 -4.08
N LYS A 88 -7.08 -13.74 -2.96
CA LYS A 88 -8.54 -13.90 -2.80
C LYS A 88 -9.32 -13.11 -3.85
N GLU A 89 -8.93 -11.87 -4.15
CA GLU A 89 -9.61 -11.05 -5.18
C GLU A 89 -9.40 -11.59 -6.59
N ARG A 90 -8.23 -12.14 -6.90
CA ARG A 90 -7.95 -12.78 -8.19
C ARG A 90 -8.80 -14.04 -8.37
N GLU A 91 -8.92 -14.87 -7.34
CA GLU A 91 -9.79 -16.05 -7.33
C GLU A 91 -11.26 -15.66 -7.48
N ARG A 92 -11.71 -14.61 -6.78
CA ARG A 92 -13.10 -14.13 -6.82
C ARG A 92 -13.49 -13.52 -8.16
N LEU A 93 -12.59 -12.79 -8.82
CA LEU A 93 -12.88 -12.03 -10.04
C LEU A 93 -12.47 -12.75 -11.33
N GLY A 94 -11.59 -13.75 -11.25
CA GLY A 94 -11.07 -14.47 -12.41
C GLY A 94 -10.50 -13.53 -13.47
N GLU A 95 -10.97 -13.64 -14.71
CA GLU A 95 -10.55 -12.82 -15.85
C GLU A 95 -10.86 -11.32 -15.68
N SER A 96 -11.83 -10.96 -14.83
CA SER A 96 -12.17 -9.57 -14.53
C SER A 96 -11.23 -8.93 -13.49
N PHE A 97 -10.26 -9.67 -12.95
CA PHE A 97 -9.29 -9.12 -12.01
C PHE A 97 -8.38 -8.11 -12.70
N ASN A 98 -8.47 -6.84 -12.29
CA ASN A 98 -7.54 -5.80 -12.70
C ASN A 98 -6.81 -5.22 -11.47
N PRO A 99 -5.48 -5.41 -11.34
CA PRO A 99 -4.69 -4.84 -10.24
C PRO A 99 -4.74 -3.32 -10.16
N GLU A 100 -4.97 -2.62 -11.29
CA GLU A 100 -5.06 -1.16 -11.32
C GLU A 100 -6.33 -0.64 -10.64
N ASN A 101 -7.30 -1.49 -10.30
CA ASN A 101 -8.47 -1.11 -9.51
C ASN A 101 -8.18 -0.98 -8.02
N TYR A 102 -6.98 -1.37 -7.57
CA TYR A 102 -6.60 -1.37 -6.17
C TYR A 102 -5.44 -0.42 -5.92
N ILE A 103 -5.48 0.25 -4.77
CA ILE A 103 -4.37 1.02 -4.23
C ILE A 103 -4.15 0.54 -2.80
N TYR A 104 -2.91 0.19 -2.47
CA TYR A 104 -2.52 -0.20 -1.12
C TYR A 104 -1.99 1.00 -0.36
N PHE A 105 -2.50 1.29 0.82
CA PHE A 105 -2.01 2.36 1.67
C PHE A 105 -0.91 1.83 2.60
N MET A 106 0.31 2.35 2.46
CA MET A 106 1.40 2.04 3.39
C MET A 106 2.20 3.32 3.64
N PRO A 107 1.95 3.99 4.79
CA PRO A 107 2.60 5.25 5.08
C PRO A 107 4.11 5.08 5.23
N ASP A 108 4.82 6.17 4.98
CA ASP A 108 6.26 6.26 5.17
C ASP A 108 6.54 7.00 6.49
N ALA A 109 7.70 6.76 7.06
CA ALA A 109 8.17 7.49 8.23
C ALA A 109 9.68 7.69 8.14
N ASP A 110 10.09 8.93 8.40
CA ASP A 110 11.50 9.29 8.48
C ASP A 110 12.09 8.91 9.85
N GLY A 111 13.41 8.72 9.87
CA GLY A 111 14.18 8.44 11.08
C GLY A 111 14.73 7.01 11.15
N PRO A 112 15.20 6.56 12.33
CA PRO A 112 15.91 5.28 12.46
C PRO A 112 14.98 4.06 12.34
N CYS A 113 13.67 4.27 12.21
CA CYS A 113 12.69 3.20 12.13
C CYS A 113 12.74 2.53 10.76
N ARG A 114 12.76 1.19 10.73
CA ARG A 114 12.65 0.43 9.47
C ARG A 114 11.28 0.52 8.81
N PHE A 115 10.30 1.14 9.47
CA PHE A 115 8.94 1.32 8.96
C PHE A 115 8.91 2.05 7.61
N GLY A 116 9.75 3.07 7.41
CA GLY A 116 9.79 3.80 6.14
C GLY A 116 10.22 2.96 4.93
N MET A 117 10.83 1.80 5.18
CA MET A 117 11.20 0.85 4.13
C MET A 117 10.08 -0.12 3.74
N TYR A 118 8.96 -0.15 4.46
CA TYR A 118 7.92 -1.16 4.26
C TYR A 118 7.30 -1.05 2.87
N ASN A 119 6.89 0.15 2.45
CA ASN A 119 6.28 0.31 1.12
C ASN A 119 7.26 0.04 -0.03
N LYS A 120 8.54 0.39 0.13
CA LYS A 120 9.61 0.08 -0.85
C LYS A 120 9.83 -1.43 -0.95
N PHE A 121 9.90 -2.12 0.17
CA PHE A 121 10.03 -3.58 0.21
C PHE A 121 8.79 -4.28 -0.37
N HIS A 122 7.58 -3.90 0.06
CA HIS A 122 6.34 -4.43 -0.48
C HIS A 122 6.23 -4.21 -1.99
N ARG A 123 6.68 -3.05 -2.49
CA ARG A 123 6.72 -2.79 -3.93
C ARG A 123 7.57 -3.80 -4.68
N ILE A 124 8.79 -4.05 -4.20
CA ILE A 124 9.71 -5.04 -4.79
C ILE A 124 9.05 -6.43 -4.86
N ILE A 125 8.38 -6.85 -3.78
CA ILE A 125 7.71 -8.16 -3.75
C ILE A 125 6.52 -8.19 -4.71
N LEU A 126 5.68 -7.15 -4.74
CA LEU A 126 4.54 -7.09 -5.65
C LEU A 126 4.98 -7.06 -7.13
N ASP A 127 6.10 -6.41 -7.47
CA ASP A 127 6.68 -6.45 -8.83
C ASP A 127 7.16 -7.84 -9.24
N SER A 128 7.62 -8.64 -8.27
CA SER A 128 8.07 -10.00 -8.52
C SER A 128 6.94 -11.00 -8.80
N ILE A 129 5.68 -10.63 -8.54
CA ILE A 129 4.52 -11.51 -8.65
C ILE A 129 3.70 -11.12 -9.90
N PRO A 130 3.53 -12.04 -10.87
CA PRO A 130 2.77 -11.76 -12.09
C PRO A 130 1.37 -11.21 -11.81
N GLY A 131 1.07 -10.07 -12.42
CA GLY A 131 -0.20 -9.37 -12.33
C GLY A 131 -0.39 -8.53 -11.06
N LEU A 132 0.65 -8.27 -10.26
CA LEU A 132 0.61 -7.35 -9.11
C LEU A 132 1.54 -6.13 -9.26
N ASP A 133 2.37 -6.07 -10.31
CA ASP A 133 3.24 -4.95 -10.67
C ASP A 133 2.47 -3.63 -10.80
N LYS A 134 1.21 -3.70 -11.24
CA LYS A 134 0.36 -2.53 -11.43
C LYS A 134 -0.38 -2.02 -10.18
N VAL A 135 -0.37 -2.76 -9.05
CA VAL A 135 -1.01 -2.31 -7.80
C VAL A 135 -0.23 -1.13 -7.21
N LYS A 136 -0.79 0.08 -7.18
CA LYS A 136 -0.08 1.23 -6.62
C LYS A 136 -0.04 1.17 -5.10
N ILE A 137 1.05 1.67 -4.51
CA ILE A 137 1.16 1.86 -3.07
C ILE A 137 1.12 3.36 -2.78
N SER A 138 0.09 3.82 -2.10
CA SER A 138 0.01 5.20 -1.68
C SER A 138 0.59 5.40 -0.29
N GLU A 139 1.36 6.46 -0.10
CA GLU A 139 2.00 6.82 1.16
C GLU A 139 1.67 8.27 1.57
N LEU A 140 1.78 8.54 2.87
CA LEU A 140 1.93 9.87 3.44
C LEU A 140 3.26 9.88 4.21
N ASN A 141 3.92 11.03 4.25
CA ASN A 141 5.21 11.20 4.88
C ASN A 141 5.34 12.58 5.55
N SER A 142 6.40 12.75 6.33
CA SER A 142 6.64 13.97 7.11
C SER A 142 7.20 15.13 6.27
N ASP A 143 7.75 14.87 5.09
CA ASP A 143 8.41 15.87 4.23
C ASP A 143 7.53 17.08 3.92
N ASP A 144 6.21 16.92 3.91
CA ASP A 144 5.24 18.02 3.73
C ASP A 144 4.09 17.98 4.75
N ALA A 145 4.36 17.50 5.95
CA ALA A 145 3.40 17.42 7.04
C ALA A 145 2.16 16.56 6.71
N TYR A 146 2.34 15.45 6.00
CA TYR A 146 1.30 14.47 5.67
C TYR A 146 0.19 15.02 4.78
N ASP A 147 0.52 15.91 3.83
CA ASP A 147 -0.46 16.53 2.93
C ASP A 147 -1.18 15.48 2.06
N LEU A 148 -2.50 15.56 2.00
CA LEU A 148 -3.37 14.70 1.20
C LEU A 148 -3.40 15.07 -0.29
N LYS A 149 -2.73 16.16 -0.68
CA LYS A 149 -2.63 16.59 -2.09
C LYS A 149 -2.13 15.45 -2.98
N GLY A 150 -2.88 15.17 -4.04
CA GLY A 150 -2.62 14.09 -4.99
C GLY A 150 -3.24 12.74 -4.61
N LEU A 151 -3.58 12.54 -3.34
CA LEU A 151 -4.34 11.38 -2.87
C LEU A 151 -5.85 11.60 -3.07
N ILE A 152 -6.34 12.76 -2.61
CA ILE A 152 -7.74 13.19 -2.75
C ILE A 152 -7.75 14.47 -3.62
N PRO A 153 -8.67 14.59 -4.61
CA PRO A 153 -8.82 15.82 -5.40
C PRO A 153 -9.08 17.04 -4.53
N LYS A 154 -8.51 18.20 -4.89
CA LYS A 154 -8.62 19.43 -4.08
C LYS A 154 -10.05 19.87 -3.86
N GLU A 155 -10.94 19.60 -4.81
CA GLU A 155 -12.35 19.99 -4.75
C GLU A 155 -13.11 19.24 -3.63
N ASN A 156 -12.55 18.13 -3.14
CA ASN A 156 -13.10 17.34 -2.05
C ASN A 156 -12.39 17.59 -0.72
N LEU A 157 -11.33 18.40 -0.67
CA LEU A 157 -10.68 18.78 0.58
C LEU A 157 -11.50 19.92 1.23
N ILE A 158 -11.90 19.72 2.49
CA ILE A 158 -12.69 20.67 3.29
C ILE A 158 -11.83 21.86 3.69
#